data_AF-A0A2E5K3M7-F1
#
_entry.id   AF-A0A2E5K3M7-F1
#
_cell.length_a   1.000
_cell.length_b   1.000
_cell.length_c   1.000
_cell.angle_alpha   90.00
_cell.angle_beta   90.00
_cell.angle_gamma   90.00
#
_symmetry.space_group_name_H-M   'P 1'
#
loop_
_entity.id
_entity.type
_entity.pdbx_description
1 polymer ?
#
loop_
_entity_poly.entity_id
_entity_poly.type
_entity_poly.pdbx_seq_one_letter_code
_entity_poly.pdbx_strand_id
1 'polypeptide(L)'
;MLTRRYSWEERLDRARVDLGTNPQFVLFFRDLHYGSNFPTERVQNAHARGMTPVISLEISRWGDTGYLDEVVKGEFDEYFREWSENAKECGLEVMLRFGFEMNGDWFPRDPNPKNLSWHGSVRMTFSVK
;
A
#
# COMPACT_ATOMS: atom_id res chain seq x y z
N MET A 1 18.09 26.43 -11.94
CA MET A 1 16.80 25.93 -12.47
C MET A 1 16.13 25.12 -11.38
N LEU A 2 15.03 25.59 -10.81
CA LEU A 2 14.22 24.79 -9.87
C LEU A 2 13.31 23.87 -10.69
N THR A 3 13.50 22.56 -10.58
CA THR A 3 12.61 21.57 -11.19
C THR A 3 11.28 21.58 -10.45
N ARG A 4 10.19 21.97 -11.14
CA ARG A 4 8.82 21.86 -10.60
C ARG A 4 8.56 20.42 -10.21
N ARG A 5 8.18 20.18 -8.95
CA ARG A 5 7.67 18.89 -8.50
C ARG A 5 6.18 18.84 -8.80
N TYR A 6 5.75 17.89 -9.63
CA TYR A 6 4.34 17.64 -9.87
C TYR A 6 3.70 17.00 -8.64
N SER A 7 2.45 17.36 -8.36
CA SER A 7 1.61 16.65 -7.39
C SER A 7 1.38 15.20 -7.84
N TRP A 8 0.83 14.38 -6.95
CA TRP A 8 0.53 12.99 -7.31
C TRP A 8 -0.57 12.91 -8.38
N GLU A 9 -1.60 13.74 -8.28
CA GLU A 9 -2.71 13.87 -9.21
C GLU A 9 -2.21 14.34 -10.59
N GLU A 10 -1.36 15.36 -10.60
CA GLU A 10 -0.72 15.86 -11.84
C GLU A 10 0.08 14.75 -12.52
N ARG A 11 0.75 13.87 -11.75
CA ARG A 11 1.47 12.72 -12.31
C ARG A 11 0.53 11.69 -12.93
N LEU A 12 -0.67 11.48 -12.38
CA LEU A 12 -1.67 10.60 -12.99
C LEU A 12 -2.20 11.18 -14.30
N ASP A 13 -2.50 12.48 -14.31
CA ASP A 13 -3.02 13.14 -15.51
C ASP A 13 -1.97 13.18 -16.62
N ARG A 14 -0.70 13.40 -16.25
CA ARG A 14 0.44 13.28 -17.17
C ARG A 14 0.60 11.86 -17.71
N ALA A 15 0.51 10.83 -16.88
CA ALA A 15 0.64 9.46 -17.32
C ALA A 15 -0.40 9.10 -18.40
N ARG A 16 -1.62 9.63 -18.30
CA ARG A 16 -2.68 9.43 -19.32
C ARG A 16 -2.30 10.04 -20.67
N VAL A 17 -1.72 11.25 -20.64
CA VAL A 17 -1.24 11.94 -21.85
C VAL A 17 -0.06 11.18 -22.46
N ASP A 18 0.93 10.84 -21.63
CA ASP A 18 2.17 10.21 -22.09
C ASP A 18 1.93 8.78 -22.64
N LEU A 19 0.95 8.05 -22.08
CA LEU A 19 0.57 6.71 -22.54
C LEU A 19 -0.46 6.72 -23.69
N GLY A 20 -1.10 7.85 -23.97
CA GLY A 20 -2.18 7.96 -24.95
C GLY A 20 -3.43 7.13 -24.61
N THR A 21 -3.55 6.66 -23.37
CA THR A 21 -4.66 5.83 -22.88
C THR A 21 -4.86 6.06 -21.38
N ASN A 22 -5.98 5.58 -20.83
CA ASN A 22 -6.22 5.57 -19.39
C ASN A 22 -5.68 4.27 -18.78
N PRO A 23 -4.65 4.30 -17.91
CA PRO A 23 -4.26 3.14 -17.12
C PRO A 23 -5.46 2.57 -16.35
N GLN A 24 -5.63 1.25 -16.37
CA GLN A 24 -6.67 0.60 -15.56
C GLN A 24 -6.29 0.53 -14.08
N PHE A 25 -4.99 0.46 -13.78
CA PHE A 25 -4.47 0.36 -12.43
C PHE A 25 -3.46 1.46 -12.16
N VAL A 26 -3.44 1.95 -10.92
CA VAL A 26 -2.39 2.83 -10.40
C VAL A 26 -1.81 2.22 -9.14
N LEU A 27 -0.52 1.91 -9.17
CA LEU A 27 0.19 1.37 -8.01
C LEU A 27 0.87 2.49 -7.22
N PHE A 28 0.72 2.47 -5.90
CA PHE A 28 1.51 3.31 -4.99
C PHE A 28 1.86 2.55 -3.70
N PHE A 29 2.84 3.10 -2.97
CA PHE A 29 3.40 2.46 -1.78
C PHE A 29 2.93 3.14 -0.49
N ARG A 30 2.81 2.34 0.56
CA ARG A 30 2.56 2.73 1.95
C ARG A 30 3.40 1.84 2.87
N ASP A 31 3.62 2.31 4.07
CA ASP A 31 4.36 1.64 5.16
C ASP A 31 3.53 1.71 6.46
N LEU A 32 4.02 1.10 7.55
CA LEU A 32 3.36 1.07 8.87
C LEU A 32 3.68 2.32 9.72
N HIS A 33 3.55 3.53 9.16
CA HIS A 33 3.82 4.75 9.92
C HIS A 33 2.65 5.17 10.82
N TYR A 34 2.93 5.70 12.02
CA TYR A 34 1.89 6.26 12.91
C TYR A 34 1.23 7.48 12.25
N GLY A 35 -0.11 7.52 12.21
CA GLY A 35 -0.88 8.54 11.50
C GLY A 35 -1.08 8.26 10.00
N SER A 36 -0.58 7.12 9.51
CA SER A 36 -0.76 6.68 8.13
C SER A 36 -2.04 5.84 7.99
N ASN A 37 -3.18 6.48 8.23
CA ASN A 37 -4.51 5.89 8.02
C ASN A 37 -4.69 5.42 6.56
N PHE A 38 -5.73 4.64 6.31
CA PHE A 38 -6.13 4.25 4.95
C PHE A 38 -6.05 5.45 3.99
N PRO A 39 -5.44 5.31 2.79
CA PRO A 39 -5.16 6.43 1.90
C PRO A 39 -6.41 6.91 1.13
N THR A 40 -7.47 7.28 1.84
CA THR A 40 -8.80 7.65 1.30
C THR A 40 -8.70 8.64 0.14
N GLU A 41 -7.98 9.76 0.32
CA GLU A 41 -7.85 10.78 -0.72
C GLU A 41 -7.18 10.25 -2.00
N ARG A 42 -6.14 9.41 -1.87
CA ARG A 42 -5.48 8.81 -3.04
C ARG A 42 -6.38 7.80 -3.74
N VAL A 43 -7.14 7.01 -2.98
CA VAL A 43 -8.13 6.07 -3.52
C VAL A 43 -9.21 6.82 -4.29
N GLN A 44 -9.80 7.86 -3.69
CA GLN A 44 -10.81 8.70 -4.33
C GLN A 44 -10.29 9.35 -5.61
N ASN A 45 -9.08 9.90 -5.59
CA ASN A 45 -8.49 10.55 -6.77
C ASN A 45 -8.14 9.57 -7.90
N ALA A 46 -7.77 8.32 -7.60
CA ALA A 46 -7.59 7.27 -8.60
C ALA A 46 -8.93 6.91 -9.26
N HIS A 47 -9.95 6.66 -8.45
CA HIS A 47 -11.30 6.34 -8.93
C HIS A 47 -11.93 7.48 -9.75
N ALA A 48 -11.72 8.73 -9.34
CA ALA A 48 -12.15 9.91 -10.12
C ALA A 48 -11.54 9.96 -11.53
N ARG A 49 -10.46 9.21 -11.78
CA ARG A 49 -9.78 9.08 -13.07
C ARG A 49 -10.07 7.73 -13.75
N GLY A 50 -10.99 6.93 -13.23
CA GLY A 50 -11.30 5.60 -13.74
C GLY A 50 -10.16 4.59 -13.58
N MET A 51 -9.31 4.77 -12.57
CA MET A 51 -8.18 3.90 -12.25
C MET A 51 -8.47 3.14 -10.94
N THR A 52 -8.19 1.84 -10.92
CA THR A 52 -8.24 1.04 -9.69
C THR A 52 -6.91 1.14 -8.94
N PRO A 53 -6.90 1.60 -7.67
CA PRO A 53 -5.66 1.71 -6.90
C PRO A 53 -5.15 0.34 -6.44
N VAL A 54 -3.84 0.12 -6.60
CA VAL A 54 -3.09 -0.99 -6.02
C VAL A 54 -2.17 -0.45 -4.94
N ILE A 55 -2.49 -0.73 -3.68
CA ILE A 55 -1.73 -0.29 -2.52
C ILE A 55 -0.69 -1.35 -2.18
N SER A 56 0.58 -1.07 -2.40
CA SER A 56 1.68 -1.91 -1.90
C SER A 56 2.03 -1.49 -0.48
N LEU A 57 1.71 -2.35 0.48
CA LEU A 57 1.97 -2.09 1.90
C LEU A 57 3.24 -2.80 2.34
N GLU A 58 4.23 -2.02 2.77
CA GLU A 58 5.44 -2.51 3.42
C GLU A 58 5.15 -2.80 4.90
N ILE A 59 5.62 -3.95 5.40
CA ILE A 59 5.43 -4.37 6.79
C ILE A 59 6.63 -3.92 7.62
N SER A 60 6.78 -2.61 7.67
CA SER A 60 7.80 -1.85 8.40
C SER A 60 7.46 -0.37 8.27
N ARG A 61 8.09 0.49 9.08
CA ARG A 61 8.24 1.91 8.72
C ARG A 61 9.40 2.04 7.75
N TRP A 62 9.33 2.98 6.81
CA TRP A 62 10.44 3.21 5.89
C TRP A 62 11.74 3.55 6.63
N GLY A 63 12.76 2.74 6.40
CA GLY A 63 14.06 2.86 7.06
C GLY A 63 14.17 2.20 8.44
N ASP A 64 13.11 1.52 8.91
CA ASP A 64 13.10 0.80 10.18
C ASP A 64 13.08 -0.73 9.97
N THR A 65 13.44 -1.50 11.01
CA THR A 65 13.57 -2.97 10.96
C THR A 65 12.74 -3.68 12.03
N GLY A 66 12.33 -4.93 11.76
CA GLY A 66 11.83 -5.85 12.80
C GLY A 66 10.33 -5.79 13.13
N TYR A 67 9.53 -5.26 12.21
CA TYR A 67 8.09 -5.07 12.40
C TYR A 67 7.28 -6.34 12.17
N LEU A 68 7.82 -7.32 11.42
CA LEU A 68 7.10 -8.54 11.12
C LEU A 68 6.78 -9.34 12.39
N ASP A 69 7.73 -9.44 13.32
CA ASP A 69 7.52 -10.13 14.61
C ASP A 69 6.46 -9.43 15.46
N GLU A 70 6.45 -8.10 15.47
CA GLU A 70 5.45 -7.30 16.19
C GLU A 70 4.05 -7.47 15.59
N VAL A 71 3.96 -7.50 14.26
CA VAL A 71 2.71 -7.81 13.54
C VAL A 71 2.19 -9.20 13.87
N VAL A 72 3.07 -10.22 13.92
CA VAL A 72 2.69 -11.59 14.30
C VAL A 72 2.24 -11.69 15.75
N LYS A 73 2.81 -10.88 16.64
CA LYS A 73 2.41 -10.80 18.06
C LYS A 73 1.10 -10.05 18.27
N GLY A 74 0.55 -9.40 17.24
CA GLY A 74 -0.68 -8.63 17.31
C GLY A 74 -0.51 -7.17 17.74
N GLU A 75 0.73 -6.66 17.81
CA GLU A 75 1.01 -5.27 18.21
C GLU A 75 0.40 -4.24 17.23
N PHE A 76 0.09 -4.66 16.00
CA PHE A 76 -0.52 -3.84 14.94
C PHE A 76 -2.01 -4.13 14.71
N ASP A 77 -2.67 -4.94 15.55
CA ASP A 77 -4.07 -5.32 15.36
C ASP A 77 -5.03 -4.13 15.37
N GLU A 78 -4.80 -3.17 16.28
CA GLU A 78 -5.59 -1.93 16.34
C GLU A 78 -5.41 -1.10 15.07
N TYR A 79 -4.16 -0.93 14.60
CA TYR A 79 -3.86 -0.26 13.35
C TYR A 79 -4.60 -0.89 12.16
N PHE A 80 -4.54 -2.22 12.01
CA PHE A 80 -5.21 -2.89 10.88
C PHE A 80 -6.74 -2.84 10.99
N ARG A 81 -7.30 -2.83 12.21
CA ARG A 81 -8.73 -2.64 12.42
C ARG A 81 -9.17 -1.27 11.95
N GLU A 82 -8.52 -0.21 12.43
CA GLU A 82 -8.80 1.17 11.99
C GLU A 82 -8.59 1.34 10.47
N TRP A 83 -7.53 0.77 9.92
CA TRP A 83 -7.27 0.82 8.49
C TRP A 83 -8.38 0.16 7.68
N SER A 84 -8.90 -0.98 8.15
CA SER A 84 -10.01 -1.70 7.53
C SER A 84 -11.34 -0.95 7.64
N GLU A 85 -11.60 -0.30 8.78
CA GLU A 85 -12.79 0.54 8.99
C GLU A 85 -12.78 1.75 8.05
N ASN A 86 -11.66 2.47 7.96
CA ASN A 86 -11.50 3.57 7.03
C ASN A 86 -11.60 3.12 5.55
N ALA A 87 -11.10 1.93 5.21
CA ALA A 87 -11.27 1.35 3.88
C ALA A 87 -12.74 1.10 3.55
N LYS A 88 -13.49 0.57 4.53
CA LYS A 88 -14.93 0.33 4.43
C LYS A 88 -15.69 1.65 4.25
N GLU A 89 -15.38 2.67 5.04
CA GLU A 89 -15.98 4.00 4.94
C GLU A 89 -15.70 4.69 3.61
N CYS A 90 -14.48 4.51 3.05
CA CYS A 90 -14.16 5.01 1.72
C CYS A 90 -15.07 4.43 0.63
N GLY A 91 -15.52 3.18 0.78
CA GLY A 91 -16.52 2.55 -0.09
C GLY A 91 -16.09 2.33 -1.55
N LEU A 92 -14.79 2.47 -1.86
CA LEU A 92 -14.23 2.34 -3.20
C LEU A 92 -13.30 1.12 -3.29
N GLU A 93 -13.27 0.47 -4.46
CA GLU A 93 -12.46 -0.72 -4.68
C GLU A 93 -10.96 -0.43 -4.55
N VAL A 94 -10.23 -1.29 -3.84
CA VAL A 94 -8.76 -1.26 -3.78
C VAL A 94 -8.19 -2.66 -3.88
N MET A 95 -7.01 -2.78 -4.49
CA MET A 95 -6.19 -3.99 -4.41
C MET A 95 -5.09 -3.77 -3.37
N LEU A 96 -4.97 -4.64 -2.37
CA LEU A 96 -3.91 -4.58 -1.37
C LEU A 96 -2.83 -5.62 -1.66
N ARG A 97 -1.60 -5.16 -1.91
CA ARG A 97 -0.38 -5.99 -2.03
C ARG A 97 0.38 -5.93 -0.70
N PHE A 98 -0.10 -6.70 0.27
CA PHE A 98 0.43 -6.79 1.62
C PHE A 98 1.80 -7.46 1.65
N GLY A 99 2.79 -6.84 2.29
CA GLY A 99 4.13 -7.40 2.45
C GLY A 99 4.73 -7.83 1.12
N PHE A 100 4.79 -6.95 0.12
CA PHE A 100 5.27 -7.34 -1.22
C PHE A 100 6.72 -7.86 -1.23
N GLU A 101 7.07 -8.83 -2.09
CA GLU A 101 8.46 -9.30 -2.26
C GLU A 101 9.10 -9.95 -0.99
N MET A 102 8.32 -10.70 -0.20
CA MET A 102 8.83 -11.37 1.03
C MET A 102 9.86 -12.48 0.79
N ASN A 103 10.08 -12.88 -0.46
CA ASN A 103 11.02 -13.94 -0.81
C ASN A 103 12.47 -13.44 -0.95
N GLY A 104 12.74 -12.19 -0.54
CA GLY A 104 14.01 -11.51 -0.67
C GLY A 104 14.53 -10.95 0.65
N ASP A 105 15.83 -10.60 0.67
CA ASP A 105 16.53 -10.00 1.82
C ASP A 105 16.75 -8.49 1.69
N TRP A 106 16.22 -7.87 0.63
CA TRP A 106 16.40 -6.45 0.32
C TRP A 106 15.46 -5.49 1.06
N PHE A 107 14.50 -5.99 1.83
CA PHE A 107 13.65 -5.18 2.71
C PHE A 107 13.94 -5.46 4.19
N PRO A 108 14.06 -4.41 5.03
CA PRO A 108 14.43 -4.53 6.45
C PRO A 108 13.34 -5.11 7.36
N ARG A 109 12.27 -5.72 6.84
CA ARG A 109 11.06 -6.09 7.59
C ARG A 109 11.30 -7.14 8.69
N ASP A 110 12.34 -7.95 8.51
CA ASP A 110 12.80 -8.98 9.44
C ASP A 110 14.31 -8.79 9.71
N PRO A 111 14.78 -8.83 10.97
CA PRO A 111 16.21 -8.81 11.30
C PRO A 111 16.99 -10.06 10.84
N ASN A 112 16.32 -11.15 10.44
CA ASN A 112 16.93 -12.39 9.98
C ASN A 112 16.32 -12.90 8.65
N PRO A 113 16.62 -12.25 7.52
CA PRO A 113 15.99 -12.53 6.24
C PRO A 113 16.32 -13.91 5.65
N LYS A 114 17.33 -14.63 6.17
CA LYS A 114 17.79 -15.92 5.62
C LYS A 114 16.93 -17.13 6.00
N ASN A 115 15.94 -16.96 6.88
CA ASN A 115 15.13 -18.07 7.39
C ASN A 115 13.69 -18.13 6.83
N LEU A 116 13.32 -17.23 5.91
CA LEU A 116 11.96 -17.16 5.37
C LEU A 116 11.91 -17.63 3.91
N SER A 117 11.73 -18.94 3.70
CA SER A 117 11.13 -19.45 2.47
C SER A 117 9.60 -19.47 2.63
N TRP A 118 8.97 -18.30 2.71
CA TRP A 118 7.51 -18.20 2.80
C TRP A 118 6.90 -18.39 1.41
N HIS A 119 6.17 -19.49 1.22
CA HIS A 119 5.46 -19.83 -0.03
C HIS A 119 3.93 -19.62 0.08
N GLY A 120 3.46 -18.97 1.15
CA GLY A 120 2.04 -18.76 1.39
C GLY A 120 1.54 -17.44 0.81
N SER A 121 0.48 -17.49 0.03
CA SER A 121 -0.34 -16.33 -0.31
C SER A 121 -1.33 -16.06 0.83
N VAL A 122 -1.25 -14.90 1.49
CA VAL A 122 -2.32 -14.44 2.38
C VAL A 122 -3.44 -13.86 1.52
N ARG A 123 -4.60 -14.53 1.48
CA ARG A 123 -5.82 -13.99 0.87
C ARG A 123 -6.59 -13.22 1.93
N MET A 124 -6.28 -11.93 2.09
CA MET A 124 -7.17 -11.04 2.85
C MET A 124 -8.39 -10.75 1.98
N THR A 125 -9.55 -11.24 2.40
CA THR A 125 -10.82 -10.96 1.72
C THR A 125 -11.58 -9.97 2.58
N PHE A 126 -11.53 -8.68 2.23
CA PHE A 126 -12.38 -7.67 2.86
C PHE A 126 -13.76 -7.78 2.23
N SER A 127 -14.68 -8.47 2.91
CA SER A 127 -16.10 -8.44 2.52
C SER A 127 -16.71 -7.16 3.09
N VAL A 128 -16.81 -6.12 2.26
CA VAL A 128 -17.71 -5.01 2.56
C VAL A 128 -19.13 -5.53 2.30
N LYS A 129 -19.81 -5.95 3.36
CA LYS A 129 -21.27 -6.08 3.37
C LYS A 129 -21.90 -4.73 3.65
#